data_AF-A0A842SCE2-F1
#
_entry.id   AF-A0A842SCE2-F1
#
_cell.length_a   1.000
_cell.length_b   1.000
_cell.length_c   1.000
_cell.angle_alpha   90.00
_cell.angle_beta   90.00
_cell.angle_gamma   90.00
#
_symmetry.space_group_name_H-M   'P 1'
#
loop_
_entity.id
_entity.type
_entity.pdbx_description
1 polymer ?
#
loop_
_entity_poly.entity_id
_entity_poly.type
_entity_poly.pdbx_seq_one_letter_code
_entity_poly.pdbx_strand_id
1 'polypeptide(L)' 'MGRDQIKSSWEKYLSGQTEATPSPQASGEGKVCEKCGKQNLASSNFCVECGENLQ' A
#
# COMPACT_ATOMS: atom_id res chain seq x y z
N MET A 1 -22.81 0.63 -38.43
CA MET A 1 -22.93 0.08 -37.06
C MET A 1 -21.58 -0.50 -36.68
N GLY A 2 -20.92 -0.06 -35.58
CA GLY A 2 -19.62 -0.67 -35.21
C GLY A 2 -18.66 0.12 -34.31
N ARG A 3 -19.12 1.15 -33.58
CA ARG A 3 -18.26 1.89 -32.62
C ARG A 3 -18.81 1.90 -31.19
N ASP A 4 -20.09 1.57 -31.01
CA ASP A 4 -20.79 1.67 -29.72
C ASP A 4 -20.69 0.43 -28.82
N GLN A 5 -20.46 -0.77 -29.37
CA GLN A 5 -20.42 -1.99 -28.54
C GLN A 5 -19.19 -2.10 -27.65
N ILE A 6 -18.08 -1.44 -28.01
CA ILE A 6 -16.87 -1.55 -27.20
C ILE A 6 -17.08 -0.80 -25.88
N LYS A 7 -17.73 0.39 -25.89
CA LYS A 7 -18.10 1.24 -24.72
C LYS A 7 -18.83 0.49 -23.59
N SER A 8 -19.77 -0.38 -23.91
CA SER A 8 -20.51 -1.10 -22.85
C SER A 8 -19.68 -2.17 -22.13
N SER A 9 -18.58 -2.66 -22.72
CA SER A 9 -17.79 -3.73 -22.11
C SER A 9 -16.95 -3.20 -20.94
N TRP A 10 -16.25 -2.07 -21.11
CA TRP A 10 -15.41 -1.47 -20.05
C TRP A 10 -16.18 -0.64 -18.99
N GLU A 11 -17.35 -0.07 -19.28
CA GLU A 11 -18.19 0.59 -18.25
C GLU A 11 -18.61 -0.36 -17.12
N LYS A 12 -18.91 -1.62 -17.48
CA LYS A 12 -19.25 -2.68 -16.52
C LYS A 12 -18.07 -3.05 -15.60
N TYR A 13 -16.83 -2.96 -16.08
CA TYR A 13 -15.64 -3.24 -15.28
C TYR A 13 -15.20 -2.03 -14.42
N LEU A 14 -15.43 -0.80 -14.87
CA LEU A 14 -15.15 0.41 -14.09
C LEU A 14 -16.11 0.57 -12.90
N SER A 15 -17.37 0.18 -13.05
CA SER A 15 -18.39 0.34 -12.01
C SER A 15 -18.18 -0.52 -10.75
N GLY A 16 -17.13 -1.36 -10.71
CA GLY A 16 -16.84 -2.28 -9.59
C GLY A 16 -15.48 -2.08 -8.91
N GLN A 17 -14.71 -1.04 -9.22
CA GLN A 17 -13.36 -0.83 -8.66
C GLN A 17 -13.13 0.63 -8.21
N THR A 18 -13.93 1.10 -7.26
CA THR A 18 -13.62 2.35 -6.51
C THR A 18 -13.42 2.13 -5.02
N GLU A 19 -13.30 0.89 -4.57
CA GLU A 19 -12.91 0.58 -3.18
C GLU A 19 -11.46 0.13 -3.11
N ALA A 20 -10.56 1.02 -3.54
CA ALA A 20 -9.24 1.06 -2.93
C ALA A 20 -9.43 1.54 -1.48
N THR A 21 -9.85 0.62 -0.60
CA THR A 21 -9.66 0.79 0.84
C THR A 21 -8.17 0.53 1.10
N PRO A 22 -7.33 1.55 1.34
CA PRO A 22 -6.03 1.29 1.94
C PRO A 22 -6.30 0.67 3.32
N SER A 23 -6.21 -0.66 3.38
CA SER A 23 -6.50 -1.48 4.55
C SER A 23 -5.81 -0.86 5.79
N PRO A 24 -6.57 -0.36 6.76
CA PRO A 24 -6.00 0.23 7.96
C PRO A 24 -5.57 -0.92 8.87
N GLN A 25 -4.28 -1.30 8.88
CA GLN A 25 -3.65 -2.00 10.00
C GLN A 25 -2.15 -2.22 9.79
N ALA A 26 -1.41 -1.11 9.68
CA ALA A 26 -0.01 -1.04 10.07
C ALA A 26 0.12 -0.81 11.59
N SER A 27 -0.68 -1.52 12.39
CA SER A 27 -0.61 -1.54 13.85
C SER A 27 0.11 -2.80 14.31
N GLY A 28 1.13 -3.23 13.57
CA GLY A 28 2.14 -4.15 14.11
C GLY A 28 3.08 -3.32 14.97
N GLU A 29 3.24 -3.70 16.22
CA GLU A 29 4.14 -3.09 17.20
C GLU A 29 5.44 -2.63 16.51
N GLY A 30 5.68 -1.32 16.49
CA GLY A 30 6.83 -0.75 15.79
C GLY A 30 8.11 -0.90 16.61
N LYS A 31 9.24 -1.10 15.95
CA LYS A 31 10.57 -1.02 16.58
C LYS A 31 11.21 0.33 16.30
N VAL A 32 11.87 0.90 17.29
CA VAL A 32 12.60 2.16 17.16
C VAL A 32 14.01 1.87 16.66
N CYS A 33 14.44 2.56 15.62
CA CYS A 33 15.81 2.49 15.13
C CYS A 33 16.75 3.15 16.15
N GLU A 34 17.72 2.42 16.69
CA GLU A 34 18.67 2.96 17.68
C GLU A 34 19.64 3.99 17.09
N LYS A 35 19.81 4.03 15.76
CA LYS A 35 20.72 4.99 15.11
C LYS A 35 20.11 6.36 14.88
N CYS A 36 18.84 6.41 14.46
CA CYS A 36 18.18 7.65 14.06
C CYS A 36 16.93 7.97 14.87
N GLY A 37 16.45 7.04 15.70
CA GLY A 37 15.26 7.20 16.52
C GLY A 37 13.93 7.01 15.78
N LYS A 38 13.93 6.66 14.48
CA LYS A 38 12.68 6.44 13.73
C LYS A 38 11.93 5.22 14.25
N GLN A 39 10.62 5.35 14.40
CA GLN A 39 9.73 4.20 14.55
C GLN A 39 9.48 3.51 13.21
N ASN A 40 9.87 2.25 13.11
CA ASN A 40 9.71 1.38 11.94
C ASN A 40 8.76 0.23 12.30
N LEU A 41 8.20 -0.46 11.30
CA LEU A 41 7.33 -1.62 11.57
C LEU A 41 8.15 -2.79 12.13
N ALA A 42 7.55 -3.64 12.97
CA ALA A 42 8.20 -4.89 13.43
C ALA A 42 8.71 -5.75 12.26
N SER A 43 8.01 -5.77 11.13
CA SER A 43 8.41 -6.53 9.94
C SER A 43 9.48 -5.85 9.07
N SER A 44 9.87 -4.59 9.33
CA SER A 44 10.88 -3.89 8.53
C SER A 44 12.29 -4.39 8.84
N ASN A 45 12.96 -5.04 7.89
CA ASN A 45 14.36 -5.48 8.09
C ASN A 45 15.36 -4.31 8.14
N PHE A 46 15.01 -3.18 7.52
CA PHE A 46 15.84 -1.98 7.46
C PHE A 46 15.04 -0.74 7.87
N CYS A 47 15.74 0.27 8.39
CA CYS A 47 15.13 1.55 8.72
C CYS A 47 14.76 2.31 7.45
N VAL A 48 13.51 2.75 7.36
CA VAL A 48 13.00 3.48 6.20
C VAL A 48 13.56 4.89 6.05
N GLU A 49 14.17 5.44 7.11
CA GLU A 49 14.78 6.78 7.08
C GLU A 49 16.28 6.74 6.83
N CYS A 50 17.03 5.90 7.58
CA CYS A 50 18.48 5.91 7.53
C CYS A 50 19.11 4.65 6.89
N GLY A 51 18.32 3.62 6.60
CA GLY A 51 18.80 2.37 6.00
C GLY A 51 19.50 1.40 6.96
N GLU A 52 19.54 1.70 8.27
CA GLU A 52 20.15 0.80 9.27
C GLU A 52 19.45 -0.56 9.32
N ASN A 53 20.20 -1.64 9.52
CA ASN A 53 19.62 -2.96 9.73
C ASN A 53 18.93 -3.02 11.11
N LEU A 54 17.68 -3.48 11.12
CA LEU A 54 16.86 -3.54 12.34
C LEU A 54 16.48 -4.97 12.76
N GLN A 55 17.07 -5.99 12.12
CA GLN A 55 16.85 -7.39 12.45
C GLN A 55 17.66 -7.83 13.67
#